data_AF-A0A2A4SFW2-F1
#
_entry.id   AF-A0A2A4SFW2-F1
#
_cell.length_a   1.000
_cell.length_b   1.000
_cell.length_c   1.000
_cell.angle_alpha   90.00
_cell.angle_beta   90.00
_cell.angle_gamma   90.00
#
_symmetry.space_group_name_H-M   'P 1'
#
loop_
_entity.id
_entity.type
_entity.pdbx_description
1 polymer ?
#
loop_
_entity_poly.entity_id
_entity_poly.type
_entity_poly.pdbx_seq_one_letter_code
_entity_poly.pdbx_strand_id
1 'polypeptide(L)'
;MFNIKPYYLVLCLLVLPLFAIANEPTKQQALASINEAQQLWSQSKTAGHEWSTIKPLVAQAKQAIDSTNYESAIELAKKASAQAKLALAQAEYEQTNWLKNLPK
;
A
#
# COMPACT_ATOMS: atom_id res chain seq x y z
N MET A 1 9.04 47.56 32.08
CA MET A 1 8.16 47.12 30.97
C MET A 1 9.03 46.96 29.74
N PHE A 2 9.19 45.74 29.23
CA PHE A 2 10.12 45.41 28.14
C PHE A 2 9.64 46.03 26.82
N ASN A 3 10.43 46.96 26.27
CA ASN A 3 10.16 47.63 24.99
C ASN A 3 10.81 46.82 23.87
N ILE A 4 10.11 45.78 23.43
CA ILE A 4 10.57 44.91 22.35
C ILE A 4 10.16 45.58 21.03
N LYS A 5 11.13 46.14 20.31
CA LYS A 5 10.91 46.82 19.02
C LYS A 5 10.29 45.83 18.01
N PRO A 6 9.29 46.24 17.21
CA PRO A 6 8.48 45.32 16.37
C PRO A 6 9.27 44.64 15.23
N TYR A 7 10.50 45.07 14.98
CA TYR A 7 11.36 44.54 13.91
C TYR A 7 11.90 43.13 14.21
N TYR A 8 11.95 42.71 15.48
CA TYR A 8 12.41 41.37 15.86
C TYR A 8 11.36 40.29 15.59
N LEU A 9 10.08 40.65 15.50
CA LEU A 9 8.99 39.71 15.23
C LEU A 9 8.87 39.37 13.74
N VAL A 10 9.35 40.25 12.86
CA VAL A 10 9.34 40.06 11.40
C VAL A 10 10.58 39.28 10.92
N LEU A 11 11.69 39.29 11.67
CA LEU A 11 12.96 38.67 11.26
C LEU A 11 13.03 37.15 11.52
N CYS A 12 12.17 36.57 12.35
CA CYS A 12 12.15 35.13 12.63
C CYS A 12 11.31 34.28 11.65
N LEU A 13 10.54 34.88 10.75
CA LEU A 13 9.60 34.17 9.87
C LEU A 13 10.18 33.80 8.49
N LEU A 14 11.48 34.04 8.27
CA LEU A 14 12.12 33.93 6.95
C LEU A 14 13.12 32.78 6.81
N VAL A 15 13.25 31.88 7.80
CA VAL A 15 14.20 30.75 7.71
C VAL A 15 13.49 29.47 8.11
N LEU A 16 12.92 28.80 7.12
CA LEU A 16 13.05 27.36 6.83
C LEU A 16 11.89 26.96 5.91
N PRO A 17 12.04 26.97 4.57
CA PRO A 17 11.24 26.05 3.80
C PRO A 17 11.67 24.66 4.25
N LEU A 18 10.79 23.95 4.96
CA LEU A 18 10.93 22.52 5.15
C LEU A 18 10.99 21.91 3.75
N PHE A 19 12.19 21.54 3.31
CA PHE A 19 12.36 20.75 2.10
C PHE A 19 11.69 19.40 2.35
N ALA A 20 10.43 19.27 1.90
CA ALA A 20 9.80 17.97 1.77
C ALA A 20 10.60 17.22 0.70
N ILE A 21 11.46 16.30 1.14
CA ILE A 21 12.16 15.40 0.22
C ILE A 21 11.08 14.47 -0.34
N ALA A 22 10.59 14.78 -1.53
CA ALA A 22 9.73 13.89 -2.29
C ALA A 22 10.58 12.68 -2.69
N ASN A 23 10.34 11.53 -2.07
CA ASN A 23 10.97 10.28 -2.48
C ASN A 23 10.30 9.79 -3.76
N GLU A 24 11.02 9.92 -4.87
CA GLU A 24 10.59 9.38 -6.16
C GLU A 24 10.39 7.85 -6.08
N PRO A 25 9.29 7.31 -6.65
CA PRO A 25 9.09 5.88 -6.78
C PRO A 25 10.26 5.19 -7.47
N THR A 26 10.85 4.19 -6.80
CA THR A 26 11.98 3.43 -7.33
C THR A 26 11.55 2.05 -7.82
N LYS A 27 12.34 1.47 -8.74
CA LYS A 27 12.18 0.08 -9.18
C LYS A 27 12.15 -0.90 -8.00
N GLN A 28 12.99 -0.68 -6.99
CA GLN A 28 13.07 -1.55 -5.82
C GLN A 28 11.76 -1.51 -5.01
N GLN A 29 11.17 -0.33 -4.80
CA GLN A 29 9.89 -0.20 -4.10
C GLN A 29 8.74 -0.85 -4.89
N ALA A 30 8.75 -0.72 -6.21
CA ALA A 30 7.78 -1.38 -7.08
C ALA A 30 7.90 -2.91 -7.02
N LEU A 31 9.12 -3.45 -7.09
CA LEU A 31 9.36 -4.90 -6.97
C LEU A 31 8.93 -5.43 -5.59
N ALA A 32 9.26 -4.71 -4.52
CA ALA A 32 8.83 -5.07 -3.17
C ALA A 32 7.30 -5.13 -3.06
N SER A 33 6.61 -4.12 -3.61
CA SER A 33 5.14 -4.07 -3.60
C SER A 33 4.51 -5.21 -4.40
N ILE A 34 5.06 -5.55 -5.58
CA ILE A 34 4.60 -6.67 -6.40
C ILE A 34 4.83 -8.00 -5.69
N ASN A 35 5.98 -8.17 -5.04
CA ASN A 35 6.28 -9.37 -4.28
C ASN A 35 5.30 -9.56 -3.12
N GLU A 36 5.00 -8.49 -2.36
CA GLU A 36 3.98 -8.53 -1.30
C GLU A 36 2.62 -8.98 -1.87
N ALA A 37 2.17 -8.36 -2.96
CA ALA A 37 0.91 -8.70 -3.63
C ALA A 37 0.87 -10.16 -4.07
N GLN A 38 1.97 -10.69 -4.63
CA GLN A 38 2.08 -12.09 -5.04
C GLN A 38 2.03 -13.05 -3.86
N GLN A 39 2.69 -12.73 -2.75
CA GLN A 39 2.68 -13.55 -1.54
C GLN A 39 1.26 -13.62 -0.94
N LEU A 40 0.59 -12.47 -0.78
CA LEU A 40 -0.77 -12.41 -0.27
C LEU A 40 -1.76 -13.13 -1.19
N TRP A 41 -1.63 -12.95 -2.50
CA TRP A 41 -2.46 -13.69 -3.46
C TRP A 41 -2.22 -15.20 -3.36
N SER A 42 -0.97 -15.64 -3.17
CA SER A 42 -0.69 -17.06 -2.95
C SER A 42 -1.35 -17.59 -1.68
N GLN A 43 -1.32 -16.83 -0.59
CA GLN A 43 -1.99 -17.19 0.65
C GLN A 43 -3.51 -17.27 0.47
N SER A 44 -4.11 -16.30 -0.22
CA SER A 44 -5.56 -16.27 -0.46
C SER A 44 -6.01 -17.47 -1.30
N LYS A 45 -5.21 -17.86 -2.31
CA LYS A 45 -5.44 -19.09 -3.09
C LYS A 45 -5.39 -20.35 -2.22
N THR A 46 -4.37 -20.47 -1.36
CA THR A 46 -4.26 -21.60 -0.43
C THR A 46 -5.45 -21.67 0.52
N ALA A 47 -5.99 -20.53 0.92
CA ALA A 47 -7.21 -20.45 1.73
C ALA A 47 -8.50 -20.74 0.95
N GLY A 48 -8.44 -20.96 -0.37
CA GLY A 48 -9.61 -21.19 -1.23
C GLY A 48 -10.30 -19.92 -1.73
N HIS A 49 -9.77 -18.74 -1.44
CA HIS A 49 -10.34 -17.44 -1.81
C HIS A 49 -9.46 -16.73 -2.83
N GLU A 50 -9.59 -17.15 -4.09
CA GLU A 50 -8.93 -16.51 -5.23
C GLU A 50 -9.87 -15.56 -5.95
N TRP A 51 -9.86 -14.28 -5.57
CA TRP A 51 -10.59 -13.28 -6.33
C TRP A 51 -9.95 -13.08 -7.70
N SER A 52 -10.75 -13.21 -8.76
CA SER A 52 -10.30 -13.23 -10.16
C SER A 52 -9.59 -11.95 -10.60
N THR A 53 -9.80 -10.84 -9.89
CA THR A 53 -9.23 -9.52 -10.17
C THR A 53 -7.80 -9.35 -9.65
N ILE A 54 -7.32 -10.18 -8.72
CA ILE A 54 -5.97 -10.04 -8.13
C ILE A 54 -4.89 -10.37 -9.18
N LYS A 55 -5.06 -11.48 -9.91
CA LYS A 55 -4.14 -11.91 -10.97
C LYS A 55 -3.87 -10.84 -12.03
N PRO A 56 -4.89 -10.23 -12.67
CA PRO A 56 -4.64 -9.19 -13.68
C PRO A 56 -4.00 -7.94 -13.07
N LEU A 57 -4.30 -7.56 -11.84
CA LEU A 57 -3.63 -6.42 -11.18
C LEU A 57 -2.12 -6.68 -10.98
N VAL A 58 -1.75 -7.89 -10.52
CA VAL A 58 -0.34 -8.29 -10.41
C VAL A 58 0.35 -8.30 -11.78
N ALA A 59 -0.33 -8.79 -12.82
CA ALA A 59 0.21 -8.79 -14.18
C ALA A 59 0.44 -7.37 -14.72
N GLN A 60 -0.54 -6.48 -14.54
CA GLN A 60 -0.42 -5.07 -14.94
C GLN A 60 0.70 -4.35 -14.16
N ALA A 61 0.86 -4.64 -12.86
CA ALA A 61 1.95 -4.07 -12.07
C ALA A 61 3.33 -4.46 -12.62
N LYS A 62 3.50 -5.70 -13.08
CA LYS A 62 4.74 -6.16 -13.72
C LYS A 62 4.98 -5.45 -15.05
N GLN A 63 3.95 -5.33 -15.88
CA GLN A 63 4.03 -4.58 -17.15
C GLN A 63 4.41 -3.11 -16.93
N ALA A 64 3.92 -2.48 -15.86
CA ALA A 64 4.28 -1.12 -15.50
C ALA A 64 5.77 -1.01 -15.09
N ILE A 65 6.32 -2.01 -14.38
CA ILE A 65 7.77 -2.09 -14.12
C ILE A 65 8.58 -2.16 -15.40
N ASP A 66 8.16 -2.99 -16.37
CA ASP A 66 8.86 -3.15 -17.64
C ASP A 66 8.85 -1.85 -18.46
N SER A 67 7.82 -1.04 -18.26
CA SER A 67 7.66 0.30 -18.85
C SER A 67 8.34 1.41 -18.02
N THR A 68 9.11 1.07 -16.98
CA THR A 68 9.75 2.03 -16.05
C THR A 68 8.74 2.94 -15.31
N ASN A 69 7.45 2.60 -15.32
CA ASN A 69 6.40 3.31 -14.61
C ASN A 69 6.24 2.74 -13.20
N TYR A 70 7.18 3.09 -12.33
CA TYR A 70 7.26 2.56 -10.97
C TYR A 70 6.10 3.01 -10.09
N GLU A 71 5.58 4.23 -10.30
CA GLU A 71 4.40 4.73 -9.58
C GLU A 71 3.18 3.84 -9.86
N SER A 72 2.86 3.63 -11.14
CA SER A 72 1.72 2.77 -11.52
C SER A 72 1.93 1.33 -11.07
N ALA A 73 3.17 0.81 -11.14
CA ALA A 73 3.48 -0.53 -10.64
C ALA A 73 3.17 -0.66 -9.14
N ILE A 74 3.56 0.32 -8.33
CA ILE A 74 3.28 0.35 -6.89
C ILE A 74 1.77 0.43 -6.64
N GLU A 75 1.04 1.30 -7.35
CA GLU A 75 -0.39 1.45 -7.16
C GLU A 75 -1.17 0.17 -7.51
N LEU A 76 -0.86 -0.45 -8.65
CA LEU A 76 -1.49 -1.70 -9.09
C LEU A 76 -1.19 -2.84 -8.11
N ALA A 77 0.06 -2.94 -7.65
CA ALA A 77 0.45 -3.90 -6.64
C ALA A 77 -0.28 -3.67 -5.30
N LYS A 78 -0.40 -2.42 -4.83
CA LYS A 78 -1.17 -2.09 -3.62
C LYS A 78 -2.64 -2.48 -3.75
N LYS A 79 -3.27 -2.25 -4.91
CA LYS A 79 -4.65 -2.68 -5.19
C LYS A 79 -4.78 -4.20 -5.13
N ALA A 80 -3.83 -4.95 -5.72
CA ALA A 80 -3.78 -6.40 -5.63
C ALA A 80 -3.63 -6.89 -4.18
N SER A 81 -2.70 -6.30 -3.41
CA SER A 81 -2.49 -6.62 -1.99
C SER A 81 -3.75 -6.36 -1.17
N ALA A 82 -4.45 -5.25 -1.39
CA ALA A 82 -5.68 -4.93 -0.68
C ALA A 82 -6.78 -5.97 -0.96
N GLN A 83 -6.97 -6.35 -2.22
CA GLN A 83 -7.93 -7.39 -2.58
C GLN A 83 -7.57 -8.77 -2.01
N ALA A 84 -6.29 -9.14 -2.02
CA ALA A 84 -5.83 -10.39 -1.41
C ALA A 84 -6.04 -10.42 0.11
N LYS A 85 -5.82 -9.29 0.80
CA LYS A 85 -6.10 -9.16 2.25
C LYS A 85 -7.60 -9.31 2.55
N LEU A 86 -8.47 -8.73 1.73
CA LEU A 86 -9.93 -8.89 1.88
C LEU A 86 -10.36 -10.35 1.63
N ALA A 87 -9.80 -11.00 0.62
CA ALA A 87 -10.08 -12.41 0.33
C ALA A 87 -9.67 -13.33 1.49
N LEU A 88 -8.52 -13.07 2.12
CA LEU A 88 -8.06 -13.79 3.32
C LEU A 88 -9.00 -13.56 4.51
N ALA A 89 -9.38 -12.30 4.78
CA ALA A 89 -10.30 -11.98 5.87
C ALA A 89 -11.66 -12.66 5.69
N GLN A 90 -12.15 -12.76 4.44
CA GLN A 90 -13.36 -13.51 4.13
C GLN A 90 -13.19 -15.00 4.44
N ALA A 91 -12.08 -15.62 4.03
CA ALA A 91 -11.79 -17.02 4.32
C ALA A 91 -11.79 -17.32 5.83
N GLU A 92 -11.12 -16.46 6.62
CA GLU A 92 -11.07 -16.58 8.08
C GLU A 92 -12.45 -16.44 8.73
N TYR A 93 -13.26 -15.51 8.25
CA TYR A 93 -14.62 -15.28 8.73
C TYR A 93 -15.52 -16.50 8.46
N GLU A 94 -15.48 -17.04 7.24
CA GLU A 94 -16.25 -18.22 6.85
C GLU A 94 -15.85 -19.45 7.66
N GLN A 95 -14.54 -19.69 7.83
CA GLN A 95 -14.02 -20.78 8.66
C GLN A 95 -14.50 -20.67 10.12
N THR A 96 -14.38 -19.47 10.70
CA THR A 96 -14.77 -19.24 12.10
C THR A 96 -16.27 -19.42 12.31
N ASN A 97 -17.09 -18.91 11.40
CA ASN A 97 -18.53 -19.03 11.51
C ASN A 97 -19.02 -20.45 11.25
N TRP A 98 -18.41 -21.17 10.31
CA TRP A 98 -18.72 -22.58 10.10
C TRP A 98 -18.51 -23.38 11.39
N LEU A 99 -17.36 -23.21 12.05
CA LEU A 99 -17.05 -23.88 13.31
C LEU A 99 -18.06 -23.57 14.43
N LYS A 100 -18.50 -22.30 14.54
CA LYS A 100 -19.47 -21.88 15.57
C LYS A 100 -20.87 -22.46 15.38
N ASN A 101 -21.25 -22.78 14.14
CA ASN A 101 -22.60 -23.24 13.80
C ASN A 101 -22.72 -24.77 13.71
N LEU A 102 -21.69 -25.53 14.12
CA LEU A 102 -21.76 -26.99 14.18
C LEU A 102 -22.73 -27.41 15.31
N PRO A 103 -23.70 -28.30 15.04
CA PRO A 103 -24.56 -28.85 16.07
C PRO A 103 -23.73 -29.64 17.10
N LYS A 104 -24.09 -29.52 18.39
CA LYS A 104 -23.43 -30.20 19.51
C LYS A 104 -23.90 -31.64 19.67
#